data_AF-A0A162ANB4-F1
#
_entry.id   AF-A0A162ANB4-F1
#
_cell.length_a   1.000
_cell.length_b   1.000
_cell.length_c   1.000
_cell.angle_alpha   90.00
_cell.angle_beta   90.00
_cell.angle_gamma   90.00
#
_symmetry.space_group_name_H-M   'P 1'
#
loop_
_entity.id
_entity.type
_entity.pdbx_description
1 polymer ?
#
loop_
_entity_poly.entity_id
_entity_poly.type
_entity_poly.pdbx_seq_one_letter_code
_entity_poly.pdbx_strand_id
1 'polypeptide(L)'
;MFDIDTNWSRYEHVTDSGILNQFFKEEHIESRERISEHIKRAFLSIIQTRIENNPVFEIPGARQFISNLKEMDDVVISLATGGWYESAILKLESAGIDTSNIPIASANDHYSRIEIMKIAEKRAVREEKVSFTYFGDGCWDLKACKELGVNFVLVGNKLEHNQSIMNFKKPREILKYIGL
;
A
#
# COMPACT_ATOMS: atom_id res chain seq x y z
N MET A 1 5.20 -28.93 8.22
CA MET A 1 4.29 -27.77 8.18
C MET A 1 5.13 -26.59 7.79
N PHE A 2 4.82 -25.94 6.68
CA PHE A 2 5.53 -24.71 6.33
C PHE A 2 4.96 -23.56 7.17
N ASP A 3 5.83 -22.67 7.62
CA ASP A 3 5.43 -21.48 8.35
C ASP A 3 6.03 -20.22 7.69
N ILE A 4 5.28 -19.13 7.72
CA ILE A 4 5.74 -17.84 7.21
C ILE A 4 6.35 -17.08 8.37
N ASP A 5 7.60 -16.65 8.24
CA ASP A 5 8.22 -15.77 9.22
C ASP A 5 7.47 -14.44 9.26
N THR A 6 6.99 -14.05 10.43
CA THR A 6 6.25 -12.80 10.63
C THR A 6 7.18 -11.60 10.85
N ASN A 7 8.49 -11.81 10.91
CA ASN A 7 9.48 -10.74 10.80
C ASN A 7 9.54 -10.22 9.36
N TRP A 8 8.56 -9.40 9.00
CA TRP A 8 8.42 -8.82 7.65
C TRP A 8 9.69 -8.13 7.14
N SER A 9 10.51 -7.58 8.04
CA SER A 9 11.73 -6.85 7.68
C SER A 9 12.82 -7.72 7.05
N ARG A 10 12.72 -9.05 7.15
CA ARG A 10 13.67 -9.98 6.54
C ARG A 10 13.44 -10.22 5.05
N TYR A 11 12.23 -9.92 4.57
CA TYR A 11 11.89 -10.12 3.18
C TYR A 11 12.46 -8.97 2.36
N GLU A 12 13.09 -9.31 1.24
CA GLU A 12 13.64 -8.32 0.31
C GLU A 12 12.53 -7.39 -0.20
N HIS A 13 11.37 -7.97 -0.49
CA HIS A 13 10.19 -7.25 -0.93
C HIS A 13 9.01 -7.53 0.00
N VAL A 14 8.70 -6.56 0.86
CA VAL A 14 7.56 -6.62 1.79
C VAL A 14 6.26 -6.31 1.04
N THR A 15 5.86 -7.27 0.21
CA THR A 15 4.61 -7.31 -0.57
C THR A 15 4.12 -8.76 -0.60
N ASP A 16 2.83 -9.01 -0.79
CA ASP A 16 2.28 -10.37 -0.80
C ASP A 16 2.99 -11.26 -1.83
N SER A 17 3.17 -10.76 -3.05
CA SER A 17 3.91 -11.47 -4.11
C SER A 17 5.41 -11.58 -3.83
N GLY A 18 6.03 -10.56 -3.23
CA GLY A 18 7.45 -10.57 -2.88
C GLY A 18 7.79 -11.58 -1.78
N ILE A 19 6.98 -11.60 -0.72
CA ILE A 19 7.07 -12.54 0.39
C ILE A 19 6.89 -13.96 -0.13
N LEU A 20 5.85 -14.20 -0.94
CA LEU A 20 5.57 -15.53 -1.48
C LEU A 20 6.68 -16.03 -2.42
N ASN A 21 7.21 -15.16 -3.28
CA ASN A 21 8.32 -15.50 -4.18
C ASN A 21 9.59 -15.87 -3.41
N GLN A 22 9.92 -15.11 -2.36
CA GLN A 22 11.08 -15.41 -1.51
C GLN A 22 10.87 -16.71 -0.74
N PHE A 23 9.68 -16.91 -0.17
CA PHE A 23 9.32 -18.14 0.52
C PHE A 23 9.46 -19.37 -0.38
N PHE A 24 8.95 -19.33 -1.62
CA PHE A 24 9.13 -20.44 -2.58
C PHE A 24 10.59 -20.70 -2.95
N LYS A 25 11.43 -19.66 -2.96
CA LYS A 25 12.86 -19.79 -3.22
C LYS A 25 13.57 -20.48 -2.06
N GLU A 26 13.26 -20.09 -0.82
CA GLU A 26 13.87 -20.65 0.40
C GLU A 26 13.44 -22.10 0.65
N GLU A 27 12.17 -22.43 0.35
CA GLU A 27 11.63 -23.79 0.51
C GLU A 27 11.81 -24.68 -0.73
N HIS A 28 12.55 -24.21 -1.75
CA HIS A 28 12.80 -24.96 -2.98
C HIS A 28 11.54 -25.49 -3.69
N ILE A 29 10.46 -24.70 -3.70
CA ILE A 29 9.19 -25.05 -4.34
C ILE A 29 9.24 -24.71 -5.83
N GLU A 30 9.07 -25.73 -6.69
CA GLU A 30 9.17 -25.58 -8.16
C GLU A 30 7.82 -25.23 -8.83
N SER A 31 6.70 -25.76 -8.35
CA SER A 31 5.36 -25.55 -8.94
C SER A 31 4.70 -24.22 -8.53
N ARG A 32 5.32 -23.09 -8.85
CA ARG A 32 4.99 -21.80 -8.22
C ARG A 32 3.67 -21.19 -8.64
N GLU A 33 3.32 -21.12 -9.93
CA GLU A 33 2.13 -20.35 -10.35
C GLU A 33 0.83 -20.92 -9.79
N ARG A 34 0.62 -22.24 -9.95
CA ARG A 34 -0.60 -22.91 -9.48
C ARG A 34 -0.74 -22.82 -7.96
N ILE A 35 0.37 -22.95 -7.23
CA ILE A 35 0.38 -22.85 -5.77
C ILE A 35 0.09 -21.40 -5.36
N SER A 36 0.67 -20.39 -6.02
CA SER A 36 0.38 -18.98 -5.79
C SER A 36 -1.09 -18.66 -5.94
N GLU A 37 -1.73 -19.12 -7.01
CA GLU A 37 -3.17 -18.89 -7.23
C GLU A 37 -4.04 -19.55 -6.15
N HIS A 38 -3.64 -20.72 -5.66
CA HIS A 38 -4.36 -21.41 -4.59
C HIS A 38 -4.21 -20.67 -3.26
N ILE A 39 -2.98 -20.26 -2.91
CA ILE A 39 -2.69 -19.47 -1.71
C ILE A 39 -3.45 -18.14 -1.76
N LYS A 40 -3.41 -17.43 -2.89
CA LYS A 40 -4.12 -16.16 -3.07
C LYS A 40 -5.62 -16.34 -2.87
N ARG A 41 -6.23 -17.37 -3.45
CA ARG A 41 -7.66 -17.67 -3.25
C ARG A 41 -7.98 -17.96 -1.78
N ALA A 42 -7.19 -18.81 -1.12
CA ALA A 42 -7.39 -19.13 0.29
C ALA A 42 -7.24 -17.88 1.18
N PHE A 43 -6.22 -17.07 0.94
CA PHE A 43 -5.99 -15.81 1.64
C PHE A 43 -7.15 -14.83 1.47
N LEU A 44 -7.65 -14.64 0.26
CA LEU A 44 -8.80 -13.76 -0.01
C LEU A 44 -10.06 -14.22 0.71
N SER A 45 -10.32 -15.53 0.74
CA SER A 45 -11.45 -16.09 1.50
C SER A 45 -11.31 -15.79 3.00
N ILE A 46 -10.11 -15.92 3.56
CA ILE A 46 -9.85 -15.60 4.98
C ILE A 46 -10.06 -14.11 5.26
N ILE A 47 -9.57 -13.23 4.38
CA ILE A 47 -9.74 -11.78 4.52
C ILE A 47 -11.22 -11.39 4.46
N GLN A 48 -11.97 -11.95 3.51
CA GLN A 48 -13.41 -11.69 3.38
C GLN A 48 -14.16 -12.12 4.65
N THR A 49 -13.97 -13.36 5.11
CA THR A 49 -14.59 -13.85 6.35
C THR A 49 -14.17 -13.02 7.56
N ARG A 50 -12.93 -12.54 7.61
CA ARG A 50 -12.47 -11.68 8.70
C ARG A 50 -13.18 -10.33 8.68
N ILE A 51 -13.34 -9.70 7.52
CA ILE A 51 -14.03 -8.41 7.36
C ILE A 51 -15.51 -8.53 7.73
N GLU A 52 -16.18 -9.61 7.32
CA GLU A 52 -17.58 -9.89 7.67
C GLU A 52 -17.80 -9.97 9.19
N ASN A 53 -16.83 -10.55 9.92
CA ASN A 53 -16.90 -10.70 11.37
C ASN A 53 -16.36 -9.48 12.14
N ASN A 54 -15.38 -8.79 11.57
CA ASN A 54 -14.72 -7.64 12.18
C ASN A 54 -14.31 -6.63 11.08
N PRO A 55 -15.19 -5.66 10.77
CA PRO A 55 -14.94 -4.69 9.72
C PRO A 55 -13.62 -3.93 9.92
N VAL A 56 -12.94 -3.68 8.80
CA VAL A 56 -11.80 -2.76 8.75
C VAL A 56 -12.34 -1.34 8.71
N PHE A 57 -11.78 -0.47 9.54
CA PHE A 57 -12.11 0.95 9.57
C PHE A 57 -10.95 1.78 9.02
N GLU A 58 -11.25 2.99 8.57
CA GLU A 58 -10.23 3.95 8.18
C GLU A 58 -9.25 4.25 9.33
N ILE A 59 -8.04 4.68 8.97
CA ILE A 59 -7.26 5.51 9.88
C ILE A 59 -8.06 6.81 10.07
N PRO A 60 -8.27 7.30 11.31
CA PRO A 60 -9.24 8.36 11.54
C PRO A 60 -9.02 9.58 10.63
N GLY A 61 -10.05 9.93 9.84
CA GLY A 61 -10.04 11.05 8.90
C GLY A 61 -9.51 10.75 7.50
N ALA A 62 -9.04 9.53 7.21
CA ALA A 62 -8.43 9.20 5.91
C ALA A 62 -9.43 9.33 4.76
N ARG A 63 -10.66 8.85 4.93
CA ARG A 63 -11.76 8.96 3.97
C ARG A 63 -12.06 10.42 3.64
N GLN A 64 -12.19 11.27 4.67
CA GLN A 64 -12.45 12.69 4.46
C GLN A 64 -11.26 13.37 3.78
N PHE A 65 -10.03 13.02 4.15
CA PHE A 65 -8.84 13.58 3.53
C PHE A 65 -8.74 13.23 2.04
N ILE A 66 -8.92 11.95 1.67
CA ILE A 66 -8.95 11.51 0.27
C ILE A 66 -10.09 12.21 -0.48
N SER A 67 -11.29 12.29 0.11
CA SER A 67 -12.41 13.01 -0.49
C SER A 67 -12.08 14.47 -0.76
N ASN A 68 -11.41 15.17 0.16
CA ASN A 68 -11.02 16.56 -0.03
C ASN A 68 -9.98 16.73 -1.14
N LEU A 69 -9.00 15.82 -1.22
CA LEU A 69 -7.98 15.86 -2.28
C LEU A 69 -8.59 15.60 -3.66
N LYS A 70 -9.66 14.79 -3.77
CA LYS A 70 -10.36 14.54 -5.05
C LYS A 70 -11.04 15.79 -5.62
N GLU A 71 -11.38 16.76 -4.77
CA GLU A 71 -12.03 18.02 -5.17
C GLU A 71 -11.02 19.11 -5.55
N MET A 72 -9.71 18.84 -5.47
CA MET A 72 -8.66 19.79 -5.81
C MET A 72 -8.19 19.57 -7.25
N ASP A 73 -8.35 20.58 -8.11
CA ASP A 73 -7.99 20.50 -9.54
C ASP A 73 -6.49 20.32 -9.78
N ASP A 74 -5.65 20.72 -8.82
CA ASP A 74 -4.19 20.69 -8.87
C ASP A 74 -3.57 19.47 -8.14
N VAL A 75 -4.40 18.54 -7.65
CA VAL A 75 -3.95 17.34 -6.94
C VAL A 75 -4.39 16.08 -7.67
N VAL A 76 -3.43 15.18 -7.88
CA VAL A 76 -3.69 13.82 -8.37
C VAL A 76 -3.38 12.81 -7.27
N ILE A 77 -4.28 11.85 -7.08
CA ILE A 77 -4.15 10.77 -6.08
C ILE A 77 -3.93 9.45 -6.80
N SER A 78 -3.04 8.62 -6.28
CA SER A 78 -2.98 7.18 -6.59
C SER A 78 -2.76 6.36 -5.33
N LEU A 79 -3.09 5.08 -5.37
CA LEU A 79 -2.82 4.13 -4.29
C LEU A 79 -1.75 3.13 -4.75
N ALA A 80 -0.72 2.95 -3.93
CA ALA A 80 0.30 1.93 -4.10
C ALA A 80 0.29 1.01 -2.88
N THR A 81 0.07 -0.28 -3.07
CA THR A 81 -0.06 -1.24 -1.96
C THR A 81 0.81 -2.47 -2.17
N GLY A 82 1.43 -2.94 -1.08
CA GLY A 82 2.11 -4.24 -1.07
C GLY A 82 1.16 -5.42 -1.02
N GLY A 83 -0.14 -5.22 -0.79
CA GLY A 83 -1.12 -6.30 -0.83
C GLY A 83 -1.55 -6.65 -2.25
N TRP A 84 -2.12 -7.85 -2.45
CA TRP A 84 -2.86 -8.15 -3.68
C TRP A 84 -4.07 -7.23 -3.86
N TYR A 85 -4.35 -6.85 -5.10
CA TYR A 85 -5.39 -5.87 -5.46
C TYR A 85 -6.73 -6.18 -4.79
N GLU A 86 -7.19 -7.43 -4.90
CA GLU A 86 -8.48 -7.88 -4.40
C GLU A 86 -8.59 -7.72 -2.88
N SER A 87 -7.51 -8.03 -2.14
CA SER A 87 -7.48 -7.84 -0.69
C SER A 87 -7.47 -6.36 -0.31
N ALA A 88 -6.82 -5.51 -1.13
CA ALA A 88 -6.79 -4.08 -0.92
C ALA A 88 -8.17 -3.46 -1.13
N ILE A 89 -8.89 -3.85 -2.19
CA ILE A 89 -10.27 -3.40 -2.46
C ILE A 89 -11.20 -3.80 -1.32
N LEU A 90 -11.20 -5.06 -0.88
CA LEU A 90 -12.03 -5.51 0.24
C LEU A 90 -11.83 -4.65 1.50
N LYS A 91 -10.57 -4.30 1.82
CA LYS A 91 -10.24 -3.44 2.98
C LYS A 91 -10.69 -2.00 2.78
N LEU A 92 -10.52 -1.44 1.58
CA LEU A 92 -10.90 -0.06 1.26
C LEU A 92 -12.42 0.11 1.28
N GLU A 93 -13.17 -0.86 0.72
CA GLU A 93 -14.63 -0.91 0.76
C GLU A 93 -15.14 -1.00 2.20
N SER A 94 -14.59 -1.91 3.00
CA SER A 94 -14.92 -2.02 4.43
C SER A 94 -14.65 -0.72 5.19
N ALA A 95 -13.55 -0.02 4.87
CA ALA A 95 -13.20 1.26 5.49
C ALA A 95 -14.06 2.43 4.99
N GLY A 96 -14.94 2.22 4.01
CA GLY A 96 -15.78 3.25 3.40
C GLY A 96 -14.99 4.24 2.55
N ILE A 97 -13.81 3.87 2.04
CA ILE A 97 -12.98 4.73 1.19
C ILE A 97 -13.42 4.56 -0.26
N ASP A 98 -13.95 5.63 -0.85
CA ASP A 98 -14.30 5.67 -2.26
C ASP A 98 -13.04 5.70 -3.15
N THR A 99 -12.81 4.61 -3.87
CA THR A 99 -11.68 4.44 -4.80
C THR A 99 -12.04 4.79 -6.23
N SER A 100 -13.26 5.26 -6.50
CA SER A 100 -13.69 5.64 -7.84
C SER A 100 -12.75 6.68 -8.43
N ASN A 101 -12.25 6.39 -9.64
CA ASN A 101 -11.30 7.22 -10.39
C ASN A 101 -9.94 7.44 -9.71
N ILE A 102 -9.59 6.65 -8.69
CA ILE A 102 -8.23 6.64 -8.12
C ILE A 102 -7.46 5.46 -8.71
N PRO A 103 -6.37 5.69 -9.45
CA PRO A 103 -5.53 4.61 -9.93
C PRO A 103 -4.88 3.84 -8.77
N ILE A 104 -4.85 2.52 -8.89
CA ILE A 104 -4.28 1.63 -7.87
C ILE A 104 -3.20 0.77 -8.53
N ALA A 105 -2.04 0.65 -7.91
CA ALA A 105 -1.03 -0.37 -8.19
C ALA A 105 -0.79 -1.24 -6.96
N SER A 106 -0.55 -2.53 -7.19
CA SER A 106 -0.59 -3.56 -6.15
C SER A 106 0.46 -4.65 -6.38
N ALA A 107 0.51 -5.63 -5.47
CA ALA A 107 1.34 -6.83 -5.65
C ALA A 107 0.91 -7.71 -6.83
N ASN A 108 -0.26 -7.47 -7.45
CA ASN A 108 -0.63 -8.11 -8.72
C ASN A 108 0.18 -7.55 -9.89
N ASP A 109 0.63 -6.30 -9.80
CA ASP A 109 1.33 -5.59 -10.87
C ASP A 109 2.83 -5.84 -10.82
N HIS A 110 3.41 -5.88 -9.63
CA HIS A 110 4.82 -6.19 -9.43
C HIS A 110 5.11 -6.64 -8.00
N TYR A 111 6.16 -7.44 -7.79
CA TYR A 111 6.56 -7.88 -6.45
C TYR A 111 7.37 -6.82 -5.68
N SER A 112 8.19 -6.02 -6.36
CA SER A 112 8.95 -4.91 -5.74
C SER A 112 8.07 -3.69 -5.43
N ARG A 113 8.17 -3.18 -4.19
CA ARG A 113 7.50 -1.95 -3.72
C ARG A 113 7.79 -0.74 -4.62
N ILE A 114 9.04 -0.58 -5.04
CA ILE A 114 9.49 0.55 -5.86
C ILE A 114 8.80 0.54 -7.22
N GLU A 115 8.70 -0.63 -7.84
CA GLU A 115 8.01 -0.77 -9.12
C GLU A 115 6.50 -0.57 -8.98
N ILE A 116 5.88 -1.03 -7.88
CA ILE A 116 4.48 -0.71 -7.58
C ILE A 116 4.27 0.81 -7.49
N MET A 117 5.16 1.54 -6.81
CA MET A 117 5.08 3.01 -6.71
C MET A 117 5.22 3.69 -8.07
N LYS A 118 6.17 3.27 -8.90
CA LYS A 118 6.34 3.78 -10.27
C LYS A 118 5.12 3.51 -11.16
N ILE A 119 4.51 2.33 -11.03
CA ILE A 119 3.29 1.98 -11.76
C ILE A 119 2.12 2.84 -11.28
N ALA A 120 1.98 3.08 -9.98
CA ALA A 120 0.95 3.96 -9.42
C ALA A 120 1.09 5.39 -9.96
N GLU A 121 2.31 5.95 -9.92
CA GLU A 121 2.64 7.26 -10.50
C GLU A 121 2.24 7.32 -11.98
N LYS A 122 2.74 6.38 -12.80
CA LYS A 122 2.46 6.33 -14.25
C LYS A 122 0.97 6.20 -14.59
N ARG A 123 0.18 5.55 -13.73
CA ARG A 123 -1.28 5.46 -13.92
C ARG A 123 -1.99 6.77 -13.55
N ALA A 124 -1.43 7.55 -12.62
CA ALA A 124 -1.99 8.82 -12.17
C ALA A 124 -1.66 9.97 -13.11
N VAL A 125 -0.41 10.04 -13.58
CA VAL A 125 0.09 11.14 -14.41
C VAL A 125 0.68 10.62 -15.72
N ARG A 126 0.37 11.30 -16.83
CA ARG A 126 0.88 10.94 -18.17
C ARG A 126 2.27 11.51 -18.46
N GLU A 127 2.71 12.47 -17.65
CA GLU A 127 4.01 13.14 -17.79
C GLU A 127 5.14 12.28 -17.22
N GLU A 128 6.36 12.46 -17.75
CA GLU A 128 7.53 11.79 -17.20
C GLU A 128 8.01 12.48 -15.92
N LYS A 129 7.77 11.80 -14.79
CA LYS A 129 8.21 12.12 -13.42
C LYS A 129 7.58 13.37 -12.82
N VAL A 130 6.66 13.15 -11.89
CA VAL A 130 6.09 14.22 -11.07
C VAL A 130 6.63 14.07 -9.65
N SER A 131 7.07 15.17 -9.02
CA SER A 131 7.38 15.13 -7.60
C SER A 131 6.10 14.86 -6.82
N PHE A 132 6.06 13.76 -6.07
CA PHE A 132 4.89 13.39 -5.26
C PHE A 132 5.24 13.17 -3.79
N THR A 133 4.21 13.18 -2.95
CA THR A 133 4.31 12.81 -1.54
C THR A 133 3.68 11.45 -1.31
N TYR A 134 4.39 10.58 -0.61
CA TYR A 134 3.92 9.24 -0.25
C TYR A 134 3.61 9.17 1.24
N PHE A 135 2.41 8.67 1.57
CA PHE A 135 1.98 8.37 2.93
C PHE A 135 2.13 6.88 3.19
N GLY A 136 2.95 6.51 4.18
CA GLY A 136 3.17 5.11 4.54
C GLY A 136 3.51 4.93 6.01
N ASP A 137 3.45 3.69 6.49
CA ASP A 137 3.61 3.36 7.91
C ASP A 137 4.78 2.38 8.17
N GLY A 138 5.37 1.80 7.12
CA GLY A 138 6.42 0.80 7.24
C GLY A 138 7.81 1.34 6.97
N CYS A 139 8.82 0.67 7.53
CA CYS A 139 10.22 0.96 7.22
C CYS A 139 10.57 0.67 5.75
N TRP A 140 9.86 -0.25 5.10
CA TRP A 140 9.96 -0.52 3.66
C TRP A 140 9.45 0.64 2.82
N ASP A 141 8.43 1.38 3.27
CA ASP A 141 7.93 2.57 2.57
C ASP A 141 8.97 3.70 2.64
N LEU A 142 9.54 3.93 3.82
CA LEU A 142 10.62 4.90 4.01
C LEU A 142 11.84 4.58 3.13
N LYS A 143 12.26 3.30 3.07
CA LYS A 143 13.37 2.86 2.22
C LYS A 143 13.08 3.11 0.74
N ALA A 144 11.89 2.73 0.26
CA ALA A 144 11.49 2.93 -1.13
C ALA A 144 11.43 4.43 -1.49
N CYS A 145 10.90 5.27 -0.61
CA CYS A 145 10.85 6.72 -0.82
C CYS A 145 12.26 7.35 -0.88
N LYS A 146 13.19 6.90 -0.02
CA LYS A 146 14.59 7.34 -0.06
C LYS A 146 15.27 6.98 -1.39
N GLU A 147 15.04 5.77 -1.88
CA GLU A 147 15.62 5.32 -3.15
C GLU A 147 15.05 6.06 -4.36
N LEU A 148 13.75 6.36 -4.33
CA LEU A 148 13.06 7.10 -5.40
C LEU A 148 13.26 8.62 -5.32
N GLY A 149 13.80 9.15 -4.22
CA GLY A 149 13.87 10.60 -3.99
C GLY A 149 12.49 11.26 -3.78
N VAL A 150 11.54 10.51 -3.21
CA VAL A 150 10.15 10.91 -3.00
C VAL A 150 9.95 11.47 -1.58
N ASN A 151 9.11 12.50 -1.45
CA ASN A 151 8.77 13.05 -0.14
C ASN A 151 7.94 12.02 0.66
N PHE A 152 8.37 11.69 1.88
CA PHE A 152 7.73 10.67 2.71
C PHE A 152 7.10 11.27 3.96
N VAL A 153 5.81 10.99 4.18
CA VAL A 153 5.09 11.28 5.41
C VAL A 153 4.80 9.97 6.12
N LEU A 154 5.33 9.82 7.33
CA LEU A 154 5.03 8.67 8.17
C LEU A 154 3.61 8.80 8.74
N VAL A 155 2.81 7.75 8.59
CA VAL A 155 1.49 7.61 9.22
C VAL A 155 1.57 6.65 10.41
N GLY A 156 1.18 7.12 11.58
CA GLY A 156 1.28 6.39 12.84
C GLY A 156 2.65 6.52 13.50
N ASN A 157 3.00 5.52 14.31
CA ASN A 157 4.15 5.55 15.22
C ASN A 157 5.00 4.26 15.16
N LYS A 158 4.96 3.53 14.03
CA LYS A 158 5.70 2.27 13.86
C LYS A 158 7.21 2.44 13.71
N LEU A 159 7.67 3.64 13.37
CA LEU A 159 9.09 4.02 13.32
C LEU A 159 9.25 5.51 13.65
N GLU A 160 10.49 5.96 13.81
CA GLU A 160 10.80 7.38 13.97
C GLU A 160 11.03 8.03 12.60
N HIS A 161 10.34 9.15 12.35
CA HIS A 161 10.56 9.99 11.18
C HIS A 161 10.10 11.43 11.48
N ASN A 162 10.91 12.41 11.07
CA ASN A 162 10.67 13.82 11.40
C ASN A 162 9.34 14.34 10.83
N GLN A 163 8.98 13.90 9.63
CA GLN A 163 7.73 14.27 8.98
C GLN A 163 6.67 13.17 9.22
N SER A 164 5.89 13.31 10.29
CA SER A 164 4.93 12.28 10.70
C SER A 164 3.57 12.85 11.14
N ILE A 165 2.54 12.02 11.00
CA ILE A 165 1.17 12.25 11.46
C ILE A 165 0.63 10.99 12.15
N MET A 166 -0.15 11.14 13.21
CA MET A 166 -0.80 9.98 13.84
C MET A 166 -2.03 9.47 13.08
N ASN A 167 -2.73 10.37 12.39
CA ASN A 167 -3.93 10.11 11.61
C ASN A 167 -4.25 11.34 10.74
N PHE A 168 -5.37 11.30 10.02
CA PHE A 168 -5.74 12.31 9.03
C PHE A 168 -6.74 13.36 9.56
N LYS A 169 -6.96 13.46 10.88
CA LYS A 169 -7.92 14.42 11.48
C LYS A 169 -7.52 15.89 11.36
N LYS A 170 -6.28 16.19 10.99
CA LYS A 170 -5.73 17.55 10.93
C LYS A 170 -5.33 17.94 9.50
N PRO A 171 -6.29 18.06 8.56
CA PRO A 171 -6.00 18.26 7.14
C PRO A 171 -5.10 19.47 6.88
N ARG A 172 -5.28 20.59 7.57
CA ARG A 172 -4.43 21.79 7.41
C ARG A 172 -2.96 21.58 7.77
N GLU A 173 -2.65 20.69 8.72
CA GLU A 173 -1.27 20.36 9.06
C GLU A 173 -0.69 19.41 7.99
N ILE A 174 -1.51 18.49 7.50
CA ILE A 174 -1.12 17.48 6.50
C ILE A 174 -0.86 18.12 5.13
N LEU A 175 -1.68 19.11 4.73
CA LEU A 175 -1.52 19.81 3.45
C LEU A 175 -0.14 20.48 3.31
N LYS A 176 0.41 20.98 4.43
CA LYS A 176 1.77 21.56 4.45
C LYS A 176 2.84 20.56 4.03
N TYR A 177 2.65 19.27 4.33
CA TYR A 177 3.60 18.23 3.93
C TYR A 177 3.52 17.88 2.45
N ILE A 178 2.45 18.24 1.76
CA ILE A 178 2.29 18.02 0.31
C ILE A 178 2.46 19.31 -0.50
N GLY A 179 2.88 20.40 0.14
CA GLY A 179 3.15 21.69 -0.52
C GLY A 179 1.91 22.57 -0.74
N LEU A 180 0.80 22.29 -0.04
CA LEU A 180 -0.47 23.02 -0.11
C LEU A 180 -0.81 23.78 1.19
#